data_AF-A0A7C4C956-F1
#
_entry.id   AF-A0A7C4C956-F1
#
_cell.length_a   1.000
_cell.length_b   1.000
_cell.length_c   1.000
_cell.angle_alpha   90.00
_cell.angle_beta   90.00
_cell.angle_gamma   90.00
#
_symmetry.space_group_name_H-M   'P 1'
#
loop_
_entity.id
_entity.type
_entity.pdbx_description
1 polymer ?
#
loop_
_entity_poly.entity_id
_entity_poly.type
_entity_poly.pdbx_seq_one_letter_code
_entity_poly.pdbx_strand_id
1 'polypeptide(L)'
;MSVTSVNLPRVSFTLRTFNLQEGLRRNSLGLFRVQNQLASGLRFQRPSEDVLRAAATVKFDQRLDQLDQVGRNLERVNGVLTEVESALQSAVDLFRHAQTLALQSVDDGTTADERKALIPVVNSVLDQLLSVGNRRYLNNYLFAGQQVQPPFVHSDDGVVYTGDAGRLETIIDTDMSTGTYTIPGTEFFAATSSQVVGAVDLDPVVERRTRLSDLRGTTGTGVELGRVQIEVGSDAYVVDLTGAATLGDVIDRLNAALPPTLRVDLGARGLA
;
A
#
# COMPACT_ATOMS: atom_id res chain seq x y z
N MET A 1 -15.73 -31.73 106.75
CA MET A 1 -15.86 -31.22 105.37
C MET A 1 -14.84 -30.12 105.16
N SER A 2 -13.78 -30.40 104.40
CA SER A 2 -12.74 -29.43 104.03
C SER A 2 -13.25 -28.62 102.85
N VAL A 3 -13.52 -27.32 103.06
CA VAL A 3 -13.78 -26.41 101.94
C VAL A 3 -12.42 -26.00 101.39
N THR A 4 -11.97 -26.70 100.35
CA THR A 4 -10.80 -26.29 99.57
C THR A 4 -11.13 -24.95 98.93
N SER A 5 -10.44 -23.89 99.35
CA SER A 5 -10.63 -22.56 98.77
C SER A 5 -10.19 -22.61 97.31
N VAL A 6 -11.13 -22.37 96.40
CA VAL A 6 -10.83 -22.15 94.99
C VAL A 6 -10.13 -20.79 94.91
N ASN A 7 -8.80 -20.82 94.90
CA ASN A 7 -7.98 -19.64 94.66
C ASN A 7 -8.07 -19.29 93.17
N LEU A 8 -9.13 -18.57 92.79
CA LEU A 8 -9.19 -17.92 91.49
C LEU A 8 -8.05 -16.88 91.48
N PRO A 9 -7.02 -17.02 90.63
CA PRO A 9 -5.92 -16.06 90.62
C PRO A 9 -6.51 -14.68 90.38
N ARG A 10 -6.32 -13.76 91.35
CA ARG A 10 -6.75 -12.38 91.23
C ARG A 10 -5.96 -11.72 90.11
N VAL A 11 -6.51 -11.77 88.91
CA VAL A 11 -6.00 -10.99 87.79
C VAL A 11 -6.09 -9.52 88.20
N SER A 12 -4.95 -8.85 88.30
CA SER A 12 -4.86 -7.42 88.64
C SER A 12 -5.87 -6.62 87.81
N PHE A 13 -6.58 -5.67 88.44
CA PHE A 13 -7.50 -4.76 87.74
C PHE A 13 -6.79 -4.08 86.55
N THR A 14 -5.53 -3.70 86.73
CA THR A 14 -4.67 -3.15 85.69
C THR A 14 -4.47 -4.11 84.51
N LEU A 15 -4.27 -5.42 84.77
CA LEU A 15 -4.11 -6.42 83.71
C LEU A 15 -5.42 -6.66 82.95
N ARG A 16 -6.57 -6.63 83.64
CA ARG A 16 -7.89 -6.71 83.00
C ARG A 16 -8.16 -5.51 82.10
N THR A 17 -7.90 -4.30 82.59
CA THR A 17 -8.03 -3.07 81.80
C THR A 17 -7.10 -3.06 80.60
N PHE A 18 -5.85 -3.51 80.76
CA PHE A 18 -4.88 -3.61 79.66
C PHE A 18 -5.34 -4.60 78.57
N ASN A 19 -5.82 -5.80 78.95
CA ASN A 19 -6.36 -6.76 77.99
C ASN A 19 -7.61 -6.23 77.26
N LEU A 20 -8.46 -5.48 77.96
CA LEU A 20 -9.64 -4.83 77.39
C LEU A 20 -9.25 -3.74 76.38
N GLN A 21 -8.28 -2.91 76.72
CA GLN A 21 -7.74 -1.88 75.83
C GLN A 21 -7.11 -2.50 74.57
N GLU A 22 -6.32 -3.58 74.70
CA GLU A 22 -5.75 -4.26 73.53
C GLU A 22 -6.83 -4.99 72.71
N GLY A 23 -7.89 -5.48 73.35
CA GLY A 23 -9.08 -5.98 72.66
C GLY A 23 -9.78 -4.90 71.84
N LEU A 24 -10.04 -3.74 72.43
CA LEU A 24 -10.65 -2.59 71.76
C LEU A 24 -9.78 -2.07 70.60
N ARG A 25 -8.46 -2.00 70.79
CA ARG A 25 -7.52 -1.57 69.75
C ARG A 25 -7.52 -2.54 68.57
N ARG A 26 -7.53 -3.85 68.83
CA ARG A 26 -7.63 -4.88 67.78
C ARG A 26 -8.96 -4.79 67.03
N ASN A 27 -10.08 -4.59 67.73
CA ASN A 27 -11.40 -4.43 67.09
C ASN A 27 -11.50 -3.15 66.25
N SER A 28 -10.99 -2.02 66.75
CA SER A 28 -10.97 -0.76 66.00
C SER A 28 -10.14 -0.89 64.71
N LEU A 29 -8.97 -1.53 64.77
CA LEU A 29 -8.16 -1.83 63.58
C LEU A 29 -8.87 -2.79 62.62
N GLY A 30 -9.57 -3.80 63.14
CA GLY A 30 -10.38 -4.72 62.34
C GLY A 30 -11.50 -4.00 61.58
N LEU A 31 -12.26 -3.15 62.28
CA LEU A 31 -13.32 -2.35 61.69
C LEU A 31 -12.79 -1.41 60.61
N PHE A 32 -11.67 -0.73 60.89
CA PHE A 32 -11.02 0.14 59.91
C PHE A 32 -10.60 -0.61 58.65
N ARG A 33 -10.06 -1.83 58.77
CA ARG A 33 -9.72 -2.65 57.59
C ARG A 33 -10.96 -3.02 56.78
N VAL A 34 -12.02 -3.48 57.43
CA VAL A 34 -13.28 -3.84 56.74
C VAL A 34 -13.90 -2.62 56.06
N GLN A 35 -13.88 -1.46 56.70
CA GLN A 35 -14.33 -0.20 56.08
C GLN A 35 -13.51 0.14 54.83
N ASN A 36 -12.19 -0.04 54.86
CA ASN A 36 -11.34 0.17 53.67
C ASN A 36 -11.61 -0.85 52.56
N GLN A 37 -11.81 -2.13 52.91
CA GLN A 37 -12.19 -3.16 51.94
C GLN A 37 -13.55 -2.86 51.31
N LEU A 38 -14.51 -2.37 52.10
CA LEU A 38 -15.83 -1.98 51.60
C LEU A 38 -15.75 -0.75 50.68
N ALA A 39 -14.96 0.25 51.07
CA ALA A 39 -14.78 1.47 50.30
C ALA A 39 -14.03 1.24 48.98
N SER A 40 -13.03 0.36 48.97
CA SER A 40 -12.24 0.03 47.78
C SER A 40 -12.82 -1.10 46.93
N GLY A 41 -13.71 -1.91 47.49
CA GLY A 41 -14.19 -3.16 46.87
C GLY A 41 -13.13 -4.27 46.78
N LEU A 42 -11.90 -4.00 47.23
CA LEU A 42 -10.79 -4.94 47.16
C LEU A 42 -10.63 -5.70 48.47
N ARG A 43 -10.40 -7.01 48.36
CA ARG A 43 -10.19 -7.88 49.53
C ARG A 43 -8.89 -7.56 50.27
N PHE A 44 -7.86 -7.10 49.57
CA PHE A 44 -6.57 -6.69 50.13
C PHE A 44 -6.08 -5.45 49.39
N GLN A 45 -5.46 -4.52 50.10
CA GLN A 45 -4.96 -3.26 49.52
C GLN A 45 -3.44 -3.23 49.43
N ARG A 46 -2.75 -4.05 50.23
CA ARG A 46 -1.29 -4.07 50.29
C ARG A 46 -0.77 -5.48 50.04
N PRO A 47 0.33 -5.63 49.29
CA PRO A 47 0.97 -6.93 49.10
C PRO A 47 1.39 -7.60 50.42
N SER A 48 1.64 -6.81 51.47
CA SER A 48 1.97 -7.32 52.81
C SER A 48 0.81 -8.04 53.52
N GLU A 49 -0.44 -7.83 53.08
CA GLU A 49 -1.63 -8.45 53.71
C GLU A 49 -1.85 -9.90 53.25
N ASP A 50 -1.46 -10.23 52.02
CA ASP A 50 -1.42 -11.61 51.50
C ASP A 50 -0.41 -11.68 50.33
N VAL A 51 0.82 -12.09 50.63
CA VAL A 51 1.93 -12.11 49.65
C VAL A 51 1.64 -13.07 48.50
N LEU A 52 1.02 -14.23 48.78
CA LEU A 52 0.76 -15.26 47.78
C LEU A 52 -0.30 -14.78 46.77
N ARG A 53 -1.40 -14.19 47.27
CA ARG A 53 -2.43 -13.64 46.39
C ARG A 53 -1.97 -12.41 45.65
N ALA A 54 -1.21 -11.52 46.30
CA ALA A 54 -0.65 -10.36 45.64
C ALA A 54 0.26 -10.75 44.46
N ALA A 55 1.10 -11.77 44.62
CA ALA A 55 1.93 -12.29 43.54
C ALA A 55 1.10 -12.88 42.38
N ALA A 56 -0.02 -13.54 42.67
CA ALA A 56 -0.94 -14.02 41.64
C ALA A 56 -1.66 -12.86 40.93
N THR A 57 -2.12 -11.85 41.66
CA THR A 57 -2.76 -10.65 41.10
C THR A 57 -1.82 -9.93 40.13
N VAL A 58 -0.56 -9.69 40.51
CA VAL A 58 0.42 -9.04 39.62
C VAL A 58 0.60 -9.82 38.31
N LYS A 59 0.60 -11.16 38.35
CA LYS A 59 0.66 -11.98 37.13
C LYS A 59 -0.60 -11.85 36.27
N PHE A 60 -1.77 -11.73 36.89
CA PHE A 60 -3.01 -11.49 36.16
C PHE A 60 -3.04 -10.10 35.55
N ASP A 61 -2.62 -9.06 36.30
CA ASP A 61 -2.53 -7.69 35.80
C ASP A 61 -1.58 -7.61 34.60
N GLN A 62 -0.41 -8.26 34.68
CA GLN A 62 0.52 -8.36 33.54
C GLN A 62 -0.11 -9.04 32.32
N ARG A 63 -0.93 -10.09 32.52
CA ARG A 63 -1.64 -10.75 31.43
C ARG A 63 -2.74 -9.87 30.85
N LEU A 64 -3.45 -9.10 31.67
CA LEU A 64 -4.45 -8.14 31.23
C LEU A 64 -3.80 -7.03 30.41
N ASP A 65 -2.69 -6.46 30.88
CA ASP A 65 -1.93 -5.44 30.14
C ASP A 65 -1.46 -5.94 28.76
N GLN A 66 -1.01 -7.20 28.70
CA GLN A 66 -0.64 -7.85 27.44
C GLN A 66 -1.84 -8.02 26.51
N LEU A 67 -2.98 -8.50 27.03
CA LEU A 67 -4.22 -8.64 26.27
C LEU A 67 -4.72 -7.30 25.74
N ASP A 68 -4.67 -6.25 26.56
CA ASP A 68 -5.06 -4.90 26.17
C ASP A 68 -4.14 -4.35 25.07
N GLN A 69 -2.84 -4.62 25.14
CA GLN A 69 -1.90 -4.25 24.09
C GLN A 69 -2.19 -5.00 22.78
N VAL A 70 -2.45 -6.31 22.84
CA VAL A 70 -2.84 -7.11 21.69
C VAL A 70 -4.15 -6.58 21.08
N GLY A 71 -5.15 -6.26 21.90
CA GLY A 71 -6.41 -5.66 21.46
C GLY A 71 -6.19 -4.36 20.66
N ARG A 72 -5.40 -3.43 21.20
CA ARG A 72 -5.04 -2.18 20.48
C ARG A 72 -4.28 -2.43 19.18
N ASN A 73 -3.39 -3.42 19.16
CA ASN A 73 -2.67 -3.79 17.95
C ASN A 73 -3.63 -4.35 16.88
N LEU A 74 -4.55 -5.23 17.26
CA LEU A 74 -5.55 -5.80 16.35
C LEU A 74 -6.50 -4.74 15.80
N GLU A 75 -6.95 -3.79 16.64
CA GLU A 75 -7.75 -2.64 16.18
C GLU A 75 -7.01 -1.81 15.13
N ARG A 76 -5.72 -1.54 15.36
CA ARG A 76 -4.87 -0.84 14.39
C ARG A 76 -4.70 -1.63 13.09
N VAL A 77 -4.42 -2.93 13.19
CA VAL A 77 -4.28 -3.82 12.03
C VAL A 77 -5.55 -3.83 11.20
N ASN A 78 -6.71 -3.98 11.86
CA ASN A 78 -8.00 -3.98 11.19
C ASN A 78 -8.26 -2.64 10.47
N GLY A 79 -7.94 -1.51 11.12
CA GLY A 79 -8.01 -0.19 10.49
C GLY A 79 -7.14 -0.07 9.23
N VAL A 80 -5.89 -0.57 9.28
CA VAL A 80 -5.00 -0.58 8.11
C VAL A 80 -5.54 -1.48 7.00
N LEU A 81 -5.97 -2.71 7.33
CA LEU A 81 -6.47 -3.67 6.35
C LEU A 81 -7.76 -3.19 5.67
N THR A 82 -8.65 -2.53 6.41
CA THR A 82 -9.87 -1.92 5.85
C THR A 82 -9.53 -0.85 4.81
N GLU A 83 -8.53 -0.01 5.10
CA GLU A 83 -8.07 1.03 4.16
C GLU A 83 -7.35 0.43 2.95
N VAL A 84 -6.57 -0.64 3.15
CA VAL A 84 -5.96 -1.39 2.06
C VAL A 84 -7.05 -1.96 1.16
N GLU A 85 -8.03 -2.67 1.71
CA GLU A 85 -9.13 -3.26 0.94
C GLU A 85 -9.90 -2.21 0.13
N SER A 86 -10.21 -1.05 0.74
CA SER A 86 -10.85 0.06 0.04
C SER A 86 -9.99 0.60 -1.12
N ALA A 87 -8.69 0.71 -0.92
CA ALA A 87 -7.75 1.13 -1.97
C ALA A 87 -7.65 0.09 -3.09
N LEU A 88 -7.58 -1.20 -2.76
CA LEU A 88 -7.54 -2.29 -3.74
C LEU A 88 -8.82 -2.32 -4.58
N GLN A 89 -9.98 -2.19 -3.96
CA GLN A 89 -11.27 -2.12 -4.67
C GLN A 89 -11.30 -0.94 -5.65
N SER A 90 -10.85 0.23 -5.20
CA SER A 90 -10.75 1.42 -6.07
C SER A 90 -9.79 1.19 -7.25
N ALA A 91 -8.65 0.55 -7.01
CA ALA A 91 -7.70 0.21 -8.07
C ALA A 91 -8.29 -0.77 -9.09
N VAL A 92 -9.00 -1.81 -8.63
CA VAL A 92 -9.67 -2.78 -9.51
C VAL A 92 -10.69 -2.11 -10.41
N ASP A 93 -11.50 -1.19 -9.87
CA ASP A 93 -12.51 -0.48 -10.66
C ASP A 93 -11.88 0.47 -11.69
N LEU A 94 -10.76 1.12 -11.34
CA LEU A 94 -9.96 1.92 -12.27
C LEU A 94 -9.33 1.04 -13.37
N PHE A 95 -8.81 -0.14 -13.05
CA PHE A 95 -8.29 -1.08 -14.05
C PHE A 95 -9.38 -1.56 -15.03
N ARG A 96 -10.58 -1.85 -14.53
CA ARG A 96 -11.72 -2.19 -15.40
C ARG A 96 -12.11 -1.03 -16.31
N HIS A 97 -12.05 0.20 -15.80
CA HIS A 97 -12.31 1.39 -16.60
C HIS A 97 -11.24 1.56 -17.69
N ALA A 98 -9.95 1.46 -17.33
CA ALA A 98 -8.84 1.48 -18.28
C ALA A 98 -8.99 0.39 -19.36
N GLN A 99 -9.36 -0.83 -18.97
CA GLN A 99 -9.61 -1.93 -19.92
C GLN A 99 -10.75 -1.61 -20.88
N THR A 100 -11.84 -1.00 -20.39
CA THR A 100 -12.98 -0.59 -21.23
C THR A 100 -12.55 0.47 -22.25
N LEU A 101 -11.78 1.48 -21.81
CA LEU A 101 -11.23 2.51 -22.69
C LEU A 101 -10.29 1.92 -23.74
N ALA A 102 -9.44 0.96 -23.34
CA ALA A 102 -8.54 0.28 -24.26
C ALA A 102 -9.32 -0.52 -25.33
N LEU A 103 -10.35 -1.27 -24.93
CA LEU A 103 -11.20 -2.01 -25.87
C LEU A 103 -11.96 -1.09 -26.83
N GLN A 104 -12.44 0.06 -26.36
CA GLN A 104 -13.04 1.08 -27.22
C GLN A 104 -12.04 1.61 -28.26
N SER A 105 -10.77 1.79 -27.88
CA SER A 105 -9.74 2.29 -28.80
C SER A 105 -9.32 1.29 -29.89
N VAL A 106 -9.56 -0.01 -29.67
CA VAL A 106 -9.22 -1.09 -30.61
C VAL A 106 -10.36 -1.38 -31.59
N ASP A 107 -11.59 -0.92 -31.32
CA ASP A 107 -12.72 -1.13 -32.21
C ASP A 107 -12.53 -0.44 -33.58
N ASP A 108 -12.78 -1.17 -34.67
CA ASP A 108 -12.48 -0.78 -36.06
C ASP A 108 -13.25 0.48 -36.52
N GLY A 109 -14.30 0.87 -35.79
CA GLY A 109 -15.08 2.07 -36.04
C GLY A 109 -14.46 3.37 -35.51
N THR A 110 -13.42 3.30 -34.67
CA THR A 110 -12.88 4.47 -33.97
C THR A 110 -11.87 5.24 -34.83
N THR A 111 -12.18 6.50 -35.10
CA THR A 111 -11.31 7.39 -35.88
C THR A 111 -10.04 7.78 -35.11
N ALA A 112 -9.02 8.25 -35.84
CA ALA A 112 -7.77 8.70 -35.23
C ALA A 112 -7.96 9.89 -34.28
N ASP A 113 -8.92 10.77 -34.55
CA ASP A 113 -9.24 11.92 -33.71
C ASP A 113 -9.97 11.51 -32.43
N GLU A 114 -10.87 10.51 -32.50
CA GLU A 114 -11.52 9.92 -31.32
C GLU A 114 -10.51 9.20 -30.42
N ARG A 115 -9.53 8.48 -30.99
CA ARG A 115 -8.42 7.89 -30.21
C ARG A 115 -7.58 8.96 -29.50
N LYS A 116 -7.28 10.09 -30.17
CA LYS A 116 -6.58 11.21 -29.54
C LYS A 116 -7.39 11.85 -28.41
N ALA A 117 -8.71 11.93 -28.55
CA ALA A 117 -9.59 12.43 -27.50
C ALA A 117 -9.63 11.53 -26.25
N LEU A 118 -9.26 10.25 -26.39
CA LEU A 118 -9.22 9.29 -25.27
C LEU A 118 -7.94 9.38 -24.43
N ILE A 119 -6.84 9.91 -24.99
CA ILE A 119 -5.55 10.11 -24.30
C ILE A 119 -5.71 10.82 -22.94
N PRO A 120 -6.36 12.00 -22.84
CA PRO A 120 -6.52 12.67 -21.55
C PRO A 120 -7.36 11.87 -20.55
N VAL A 121 -8.30 11.04 -21.02
CA VAL A 121 -9.10 10.16 -20.15
C VAL A 121 -8.22 9.05 -19.57
N VAL A 122 -7.41 8.41 -20.39
CA VAL A 122 -6.46 7.37 -19.95
C VAL A 122 -5.43 7.95 -18.96
N ASN A 123 -4.90 9.14 -19.25
CA ASN A 123 -3.98 9.83 -18.32
C ASN A 123 -4.65 10.12 -16.97
N SER A 124 -5.91 10.57 -16.97
CA SER A 124 -6.67 10.78 -15.73
C SER A 124 -6.85 9.49 -14.92
N VAL A 125 -7.09 8.35 -15.58
CA VAL A 125 -7.17 7.05 -14.91
C VAL A 125 -5.83 6.65 -14.31
N LEU A 126 -4.72 6.90 -15.02
CA LEU A 126 -3.37 6.66 -14.50
C LEU A 126 -3.08 7.51 -13.26
N ASP A 127 -3.41 8.81 -13.30
CA ASP A 127 -3.24 9.72 -12.17
C ASP A 127 -4.08 9.30 -10.95
N GLN A 128 -5.29 8.80 -11.19
CA GLN A 128 -6.13 8.25 -10.13
C GLN A 128 -5.54 6.96 -9.54
N LEU A 129 -5.02 6.05 -10.36
CA LEU A 129 -4.34 4.84 -9.90
C LEU A 129 -3.11 5.18 -9.05
N LEU A 130 -2.34 6.19 -9.46
CA LEU A 130 -1.21 6.70 -8.68
C LEU A 130 -1.64 7.28 -7.33
N SER A 131 -2.74 8.04 -7.31
CA SER A 131 -3.29 8.55 -6.06
C SER A 131 -3.73 7.41 -5.13
N VAL A 132 -4.29 6.33 -5.68
CA VAL A 132 -4.68 5.13 -4.90
C VAL A 132 -3.42 4.40 -4.38
N GLY A 133 -2.41 4.21 -5.22
CA GLY A 133 -1.13 3.60 -4.83
C GLY A 133 -0.36 4.42 -3.79
N ASN A 134 -0.56 5.74 -3.75
CA ASN A 134 0.04 6.65 -2.78
C ASN A 134 -0.87 6.96 -1.57
N ARG A 135 -1.93 6.17 -1.34
CA ARG A 135 -2.84 6.38 -0.19
C ARG A 135 -2.09 6.22 1.14
N ARG A 136 -2.42 7.09 2.09
CA ARG A 136 -1.81 7.15 3.42
C ARG A 136 -2.83 6.78 4.49
N TYR A 137 -2.35 6.09 5.53
CA TYR A 137 -3.08 5.85 6.77
C TYR A 137 -2.18 6.04 7.98
N LEU A 138 -2.62 6.84 8.95
CA LEU A 138 -1.85 7.17 10.16
C LEU A 138 -0.39 7.58 9.86
N ASN A 139 -0.20 8.44 8.84
CA ASN A 139 1.08 8.94 8.31
C ASN A 139 1.99 7.91 7.63
N ASN A 140 1.52 6.69 7.39
CA ASN A 140 2.27 5.68 6.63
C ASN A 140 1.62 5.44 5.28
N TYR A 141 2.42 5.20 4.25
CA TYR A 141 1.93 4.78 2.95
C TYR A 141 1.55 3.31 2.99
N LEU A 142 0.36 2.98 2.46
CA LEU A 142 -0.17 1.61 2.53
C LEU A 142 0.64 0.62 1.68
N PHE A 143 1.21 1.08 0.55
CA PHE A 143 1.86 0.25 -0.46
C PHE A 143 3.37 0.46 -0.58
N ALA A 144 4.00 1.18 0.35
CA ALA A 144 5.44 1.46 0.35
C ALA A 144 6.29 0.38 1.03
N GLY A 145 5.65 -0.64 1.61
CA GLY A 145 6.32 -1.65 2.42
C GLY A 145 6.77 -1.06 3.74
N GLN A 146 8.08 -1.04 4.02
CA GLN A 146 8.68 -0.43 5.21
C GLN A 146 9.16 1.02 4.97
N GLN A 147 9.06 1.52 3.73
CA GLN A 147 9.44 2.88 3.39
C GLN A 147 8.41 3.92 3.85
N VAL A 148 8.92 5.11 4.19
CA VAL A 148 8.10 6.28 4.59
C VAL A 148 7.84 7.22 3.41
N GLN A 149 8.56 7.03 2.30
CA GLN A 149 8.43 7.85 1.09
C GLN A 149 7.25 7.39 0.21
N PRO A 150 6.72 8.28 -0.67
CA PRO A 150 5.68 7.90 -1.62
C PRO A 150 6.12 6.73 -2.51
N PRO A 151 5.37 5.62 -2.55
CA PRO A 151 5.76 4.44 -3.31
C PRO A 151 5.79 4.69 -4.81
N PHE A 152 4.87 5.48 -5.36
CA PHE A 152 4.78 5.73 -6.80
C PHE A 152 5.07 7.19 -7.15
N VAL A 153 6.00 7.42 -8.06
CA VAL A 153 6.44 8.76 -8.50
C VAL A 153 6.40 8.83 -10.02
N HIS A 154 5.93 9.96 -10.56
CA HIS A 154 6.03 10.24 -12.01
C HIS A 154 7.48 10.49 -12.41
N SER A 155 7.89 9.90 -13.53
CA SER A 155 9.15 10.11 -14.23
C SER A 155 8.85 10.44 -15.69
N ASP A 156 9.83 11.02 -16.41
CA ASP A 156 9.67 11.45 -17.80
C ASP A 156 9.29 10.29 -18.75
N ASP A 157 9.59 9.05 -18.36
CA ASP A 157 9.33 7.81 -19.13
C ASP A 157 8.21 6.94 -18.50
N GLY A 158 7.49 7.44 -17.49
CA GLY A 158 6.35 6.73 -16.89
C GLY A 158 6.26 6.82 -15.36
N VAL A 159 5.88 5.72 -14.71
CA VAL A 159 5.73 5.63 -13.25
C VAL A 159 6.83 4.75 -12.68
N VAL A 160 7.56 5.29 -11.69
CA VAL A 160 8.61 4.55 -10.98
C VAL A 160 8.10 4.18 -9.58
N TYR A 161 8.28 2.91 -9.22
CA TYR A 161 8.07 2.44 -7.86
C TYR A 161 9.36 2.53 -7.05
N THR A 162 9.29 3.22 -5.91
CA THR A 162 10.43 3.45 -5.01
C THR A 162 10.25 2.82 -3.62
N GLY A 163 9.17 2.06 -3.42
CA GLY A 163 8.93 1.30 -2.20
C GLY A 163 9.76 0.02 -2.10
N ASP A 164 9.62 -0.69 -0.98
CA ASP A 164 10.26 -1.98 -0.77
C ASP A 164 9.25 -3.15 -0.71
N ALA A 165 9.77 -4.38 -0.77
CA ALA A 165 8.99 -5.60 -0.62
C ALA A 165 8.83 -6.03 0.87
N GLY A 166 9.27 -5.20 1.80
CA GLY A 166 9.20 -5.47 3.23
C GLY A 166 7.77 -5.38 3.74
N ARG A 167 7.49 -6.11 4.82
CA ARG A 167 6.21 -6.04 5.52
C ARG A 167 6.42 -5.53 6.94
N LEU A 168 5.48 -4.74 7.43
CA LEU A 168 5.42 -4.35 8.83
C LEU A 168 4.72 -5.45 9.63
N GLU A 169 5.28 -5.77 10.78
CA GLU A 169 4.78 -6.78 11.70
C GLU A 169 4.36 -6.14 13.02
N THR A 170 3.33 -6.71 13.65
CA THR A 170 2.92 -6.36 15.01
C THR A 170 2.59 -7.62 15.79
N ILE A 171 2.68 -7.54 17.12
CA ILE A 171 2.26 -8.62 18.00
C ILE A 171 0.73 -8.74 17.95
N ILE A 172 0.24 -9.94 17.68
CA ILE A 172 -1.19 -10.26 17.52
C ILE A 172 -1.71 -11.25 18.58
N ASP A 173 -0.82 -11.84 19.38
CA ASP A 173 -1.20 -12.76 20.46
C ASP A 173 -0.24 -12.65 21.66
N THR A 174 -0.70 -13.15 22.80
CA THR A 174 -0.04 -13.19 24.12
C THR A 174 1.19 -14.08 24.18
N ASP A 175 1.41 -14.95 23.19
CA ASP A 175 2.61 -15.78 23.03
C ASP A 175 3.75 -15.07 22.28
N MET A 176 3.59 -13.76 22.02
CA MET A 176 4.47 -12.95 21.17
C MET A 176 4.43 -13.29 19.68
N SER A 177 3.40 -13.98 19.21
CA SER A 177 3.16 -14.18 17.78
C SER A 177 3.04 -12.83 17.05
N THR A 178 3.78 -12.70 15.95
CA THR A 178 3.73 -11.53 15.07
C THR A 178 2.91 -11.80 13.81
N GLY A 179 2.15 -10.80 13.38
CA GLY A 179 1.37 -10.82 12.15
C GLY A 179 1.76 -9.65 11.26
N THR A 180 1.87 -9.91 9.96
CA THR A 180 2.07 -8.86 8.94
C THR A 180 0.74 -8.22 8.56
N TYR A 181 0.71 -6.90 8.40
CA TYR A 181 -0.53 -6.18 8.06
C TYR A 181 -0.41 -5.21 6.87
N THR A 182 0.75 -5.17 6.21
CA THR A 182 1.00 -4.35 5.01
C THR A 182 1.16 -5.23 3.78
N ILE A 183 0.65 -4.75 2.64
CA ILE A 183 0.82 -5.38 1.33
C ILE A 183 1.69 -4.45 0.48
N PRO A 184 2.91 -4.85 0.08
CA PRO A 184 3.78 -4.01 -0.72
C PRO A 184 3.20 -3.81 -2.12
N GLY A 185 3.41 -2.62 -2.70
CA GLY A 185 2.94 -2.28 -4.04
C GLY A 185 3.50 -3.20 -5.14
N THR A 186 4.67 -3.82 -4.90
CA THR A 186 5.24 -4.83 -5.80
C THR A 186 4.37 -6.07 -5.96
N GLU A 187 3.59 -6.44 -4.93
CA GLU A 187 2.74 -7.64 -4.95
C GLU A 187 1.42 -7.38 -5.66
N PHE A 188 0.72 -6.29 -5.31
CA PHE A 188 -0.59 -6.01 -5.89
C PHE A 188 -0.52 -5.31 -7.24
N PHE A 189 0.29 -4.25 -7.38
CA PHE A 189 0.40 -3.49 -8.62
C PHE A 189 1.42 -4.10 -9.59
N ALA A 190 2.04 -5.23 -9.22
CA ALA A 190 3.17 -5.81 -9.97
C ALA A 190 4.21 -4.74 -10.34
N ALA A 191 4.46 -3.79 -9.43
CA ALA A 191 5.21 -2.56 -9.71
C ALA A 191 6.68 -2.79 -10.11
N THR A 192 7.18 -4.02 -9.92
CA THR A 192 8.49 -4.52 -10.36
C THR A 192 8.44 -5.32 -11.65
N SER A 193 7.32 -5.33 -12.37
CA SER A 193 7.25 -5.95 -13.69
C SER A 193 8.29 -5.28 -14.59
N SER A 194 9.13 -6.08 -15.24
CA SER A 194 9.71 -5.70 -16.52
C SER A 194 8.61 -5.05 -17.36
N GLN A 195 8.90 -4.00 -18.12
CA GLN A 195 7.98 -3.37 -19.08
C GLN A 195 6.90 -4.35 -19.51
N VAL A 196 5.62 -3.96 -19.41
CA VAL A 196 4.53 -4.74 -19.97
C VAL A 196 4.79 -4.88 -21.47
N VAL A 197 5.59 -5.87 -21.83
CA VAL A 197 5.73 -6.39 -23.18
C VAL A 197 4.45 -7.18 -23.33
N GLY A 198 3.41 -6.51 -23.84
CA GLY A 198 2.26 -7.23 -24.33
C GLY A 198 2.76 -8.35 -25.24
N ALA A 199 2.09 -9.51 -25.21
CA ALA A 199 2.31 -10.53 -26.25
C ALA A 199 2.01 -9.98 -27.67
N VAL A 200 1.36 -8.82 -27.73
CA VAL A 200 1.22 -7.96 -28.89
C VAL A 200 2.40 -6.98 -28.89
N ASP A 201 3.23 -7.12 -29.91
CA ASP A 201 4.24 -6.14 -30.28
C ASP A 201 3.57 -4.78 -30.50
N LEU A 202 3.86 -3.82 -29.62
CA LEU A 202 3.38 -2.44 -29.71
C LEU A 202 4.21 -1.60 -30.69
N ASP A 203 5.28 -2.17 -31.25
CA ASP A 203 5.94 -1.64 -32.44
C ASP A 203 5.28 -2.29 -33.67
N PRO A 204 4.22 -1.70 -34.25
CA PRO A 204 3.59 -2.26 -35.43
C PRO A 204 4.64 -2.38 -36.54
N VAL A 205 4.82 -3.59 -37.08
CA VAL A 205 5.64 -3.81 -38.27
C VAL A 205 5.12 -2.89 -39.36
N VAL A 206 5.97 -1.96 -39.77
CA VAL A 206 5.63 -1.01 -40.80
C VAL A 206 5.48 -1.78 -42.12
N GLU A 207 4.42 -1.53 -42.87
CA GLU A 207 4.16 -2.18 -44.14
C GLU A 207 3.96 -1.13 -45.24
N ARG A 208 4.03 -1.55 -46.51
CA ARG A 208 3.78 -0.65 -47.66
C ARG A 208 2.40 0.02 -47.60
N ARG A 209 1.42 -0.62 -46.95
CA ARG A 209 0.06 -0.07 -46.76
C ARG A 209 -0.08 0.84 -45.54
N THR A 210 0.95 0.95 -44.69
CA THR A 210 0.91 1.82 -43.52
C THR A 210 0.80 3.27 -43.97
N ARG A 211 -0.19 3.99 -43.44
CA ARG A 211 -0.44 5.39 -43.80
C ARG A 211 0.61 6.28 -43.18
N LEU A 212 1.04 7.30 -43.93
CA LEU A 212 2.01 8.29 -43.44
C LEU A 212 1.45 9.08 -42.24
N SER A 213 0.13 9.26 -42.17
CA SER A 213 -0.55 9.89 -41.04
C SER A 213 -0.31 9.18 -39.71
N ASP A 214 -0.14 7.86 -39.76
CA ASP A 214 -0.10 7.00 -38.57
C ASP A 214 1.32 6.91 -38.00
N LEU A 215 2.33 7.33 -38.79
CA LEU A 215 3.76 7.29 -38.45
C LEU A 215 4.29 8.59 -37.84
N ARG A 216 3.45 9.64 -37.73
CA ARG A 216 3.88 10.95 -37.21
C ARG A 216 3.94 11.01 -35.68
N GLY A 217 3.56 9.93 -34.99
CA GLY A 217 3.56 9.84 -33.53
C GLY A 217 2.74 10.93 -32.85
N THR A 218 2.89 11.05 -31.53
CA THR A 218 2.28 12.12 -30.71
C THR A 218 3.04 13.44 -30.78
N THR A 219 4.31 13.41 -31.19
CA THR A 219 5.21 14.57 -31.31
C THR A 219 5.14 15.24 -32.68
N GLY A 220 4.33 14.71 -33.61
CA GLY A 220 4.15 15.26 -34.96
C GLY A 220 5.37 15.15 -35.88
N THR A 221 6.44 14.53 -35.40
CA THR A 221 7.74 14.38 -36.07
C THR A 221 7.70 13.09 -36.89
N GLY A 222 7.40 13.22 -38.18
CA GLY A 222 7.35 12.11 -39.13
C GLY A 222 7.60 12.62 -40.55
N VAL A 223 7.41 11.76 -41.56
CA VAL A 223 7.60 12.14 -42.97
C VAL A 223 6.65 13.30 -43.33
N GLU A 224 7.21 14.47 -43.63
CA GLU A 224 6.45 15.63 -44.07
C GLU A 224 6.14 15.53 -45.56
N LEU A 225 4.87 15.79 -45.90
CA LEU A 225 4.43 15.87 -47.29
C LEU A 225 5.00 17.15 -47.90
N GLY A 226 6.08 17.01 -48.67
CA GLY A 226 6.79 18.13 -49.27
C GLY A 226 7.78 17.67 -50.33
N ARG A 227 8.57 18.62 -50.85
CA ARG A 227 9.70 18.30 -51.73
C ARG A 227 10.89 17.95 -50.88
N VAL A 228 11.37 16.72 -51.03
CA VAL A 228 12.58 16.24 -50.36
C VAL A 228 13.69 16.19 -51.38
N GLN A 229 14.82 16.82 -51.07
CA GLN A 229 16.03 16.71 -51.86
C GLN A 229 16.89 15.58 -51.32
N ILE A 230 17.26 14.65 -52.19
CA ILE A 230 18.10 13.50 -51.87
C ILE A 230 19.38 13.66 -52.65
N GLU A 231 20.50 13.73 -51.94
CA GLU A 231 21.82 13.84 -52.53
C GLU A 231 22.48 12.46 -52.55
N VAL A 232 22.86 12.00 -53.74
CA VAL A 232 23.58 10.75 -53.93
C VAL A 232 24.88 11.09 -54.65
N GLY A 233 25.98 11.18 -53.88
CA GLY A 233 27.26 11.62 -54.42
C GLY A 233 27.26 13.12 -54.77
N SER A 234 27.42 13.46 -56.05
CA SER A 234 27.41 14.84 -56.56
C SER A 234 26.06 15.26 -57.17
N ASP A 235 25.11 14.33 -57.27
CA ASP A 235 23.84 14.55 -57.94
C ASP A 235 22.71 14.73 -56.91
N ALA A 236 21.88 15.74 -57.13
CA ALA A 236 20.73 16.07 -56.30
C ALA A 236 19.43 15.70 -57.01
N TYR A 237 18.62 14.86 -56.36
CA TYR A 237 17.32 14.42 -56.85
C TYR A 237 16.22 15.06 -55.99
N VAL A 238 15.31 15.80 -56.62
CA VAL A 238 14.15 16.38 -55.92
C VAL A 238 12.96 15.45 -56.10
N VAL A 239 12.46 14.91 -54.99
CA VAL A 239 11.32 14.00 -54.93
C VAL A 239 10.13 14.72 -54.32
N ASP A 240 9.00 14.71 -55.02
CA ASP A 240 7.77 15.35 -54.54
C ASP A 240 6.85 14.33 -53.83
N LEU A 241 6.75 14.47 -52.51
CA LEU A 241 5.95 13.59 -51.65
C LEU A 241 4.54 14.15 -51.36
N THR A 242 4.16 15.31 -51.92
CA THR A 242 2.91 16.02 -51.57
C THR A 242 1.61 15.23 -51.79
N GLY A 243 1.63 14.13 -52.54
CA GLY A 243 0.47 13.28 -52.79
C GLY A 243 0.63 11.83 -52.33
N ALA A 244 1.62 11.53 -51.48
CA ALA A 244 1.79 10.19 -50.94
C ALA A 244 0.85 9.98 -49.74
N ALA A 245 0.08 8.89 -49.72
CA ALA A 245 -0.82 8.56 -48.62
C ALA A 245 -0.25 7.43 -47.73
N THR A 246 0.50 6.53 -48.34
CA THR A 246 1.11 5.35 -47.70
C THR A 246 2.62 5.32 -47.88
N LEU A 247 3.31 4.54 -47.06
CA LEU A 247 4.75 4.29 -47.25
C LEU A 247 5.07 3.65 -48.61
N GLY A 248 4.17 2.83 -49.14
CA GLY A 248 4.28 2.29 -50.50
C GLY A 248 4.37 3.41 -51.54
N ASP A 249 3.51 4.43 -51.43
CA ASP A 249 3.53 5.57 -52.36
C ASP A 249 4.84 6.36 -52.26
N VAL A 250 5.42 6.47 -51.06
CA VAL A 250 6.71 7.14 -50.84
C VAL A 250 7.85 6.33 -51.47
N ILE A 251 7.87 5.02 -51.22
CA ILE A 251 8.86 4.09 -51.80
C ILE A 251 8.80 4.12 -53.33
N ASP A 252 7.60 4.09 -53.91
CA ASP A 252 7.44 4.06 -55.37
C ASP A 252 7.86 5.39 -56.01
N ARG A 253 7.60 6.53 -55.35
CA ARG A 253 8.07 7.85 -55.82
C ARG A 253 9.58 8.02 -55.68
N LEU A 254 10.16 7.52 -54.59
CA LEU A 254 11.61 7.50 -54.39
C LEU A 254 12.30 6.67 -55.48
N ASN A 255 11.82 5.45 -55.72
CA ASN A 255 12.38 4.55 -56.72
C ASN A 255 12.17 5.03 -58.17
N ALA A 256 11.15 5.85 -58.43
CA ALA A 256 10.94 6.48 -59.73
C ALA A 256 11.87 7.66 -60.00
N ALA A 257 12.30 8.38 -58.95
CA ALA A 257 13.16 9.56 -59.05
C ALA A 257 14.67 9.22 -58.98
N LEU A 258 15.02 8.07 -58.41
CA LEU A 258 16.40 7.61 -58.26
C LEU A 258 16.88 6.82 -59.49
N PRO A 259 18.21 6.80 -59.74
CA PRO A 259 18.80 5.99 -60.82
C PRO A 259 18.58 4.48 -60.56
N PRO A 260 18.51 3.65 -61.62
CA PRO A 260 18.17 2.21 -61.51
C PRO A 260 19.17 1.38 -60.69
N THR A 261 20.30 1.95 -60.28
CA THR A 261 21.31 1.36 -59.40
C THR A 261 20.96 1.46 -57.91
N LEU A 262 19.96 2.27 -57.53
CA LEU A 262 19.57 2.50 -56.14
C LEU A 262 18.08 2.16 -55.98
N ARG A 263 17.76 1.29 -55.02
CA ARG A 263 16.39 0.92 -54.68
C ARG A 263 16.18 1.11 -53.19
N VAL A 264 15.12 1.83 -52.86
CA VAL A 264 14.59 1.98 -51.51
C VAL A 264 13.56 0.87 -51.30
N ASP A 265 13.68 0.15 -50.20
CA ASP A 265 12.70 -0.84 -49.76
C ASP A 265 12.42 -0.70 -48.26
N LEU A 266 11.46 -1.47 -47.76
CA LEU A 266 11.03 -1.41 -46.38
C LEU A 266 11.73 -2.51 -45.57
N GLY A 267 12.70 -2.11 -44.75
CA GLY A 267 13.45 -2.99 -43.85
C GLY A 267 12.82 -3.12 -42.46
N ALA A 268 13.38 -4.01 -41.64
CA ALA A 268 12.87 -4.32 -40.29
C ALA A 268 12.86 -3.15 -39.29
N ARG A 269 13.43 -1.99 -39.65
CA ARG A 269 13.49 -0.76 -38.83
C ARG A 269 13.11 0.51 -39.59
N GLY A 270 12.53 0.40 -40.79
CA GLY A 270 12.13 1.56 -41.61
C GLY A 270 12.59 1.46 -43.08
N LEU A 271 12.62 2.59 -43.77
CA LEU A 271 13.08 2.68 -45.17
C LEU A 271 14.59 2.44 -45.26
N ALA A 272 15.03 1.56 -46.16
CA ALA A 272 16.43 1.16 -46.38
C ALA A 272 16.80 1.18 -47.86
#